data_AF-J5JDK5-F1
#
_entry.id   AF-J5JDK5-F1
#
_cell.length_a   1.000
_cell.length_b   1.000
_cell.length_c   1.000
_cell.angle_alpha   90.00
_cell.angle_beta   90.00
_cell.angle_gamma   90.00
#
_symmetry.space_group_name_H-M   'P 1'
#
loop_
_entity.id
_entity.type
_entity.pdbx_description
1 polymer ?
#
loop_
_entity_poly.entity_id
_entity_poly.type
_entity_poly.pdbx_seq_one_letter_code
_entity_poly.pdbx_strand_id
1 'polypeptide(L)'
;MVEFLYTGDYGSPLHEAQETNDASVAGSTASDDDLLQHVYLNSIADYYGIKALAELSKAKLQQASENASTKAALLDAAKEALGRTGDTTLHTMLAEATAKNIRQYLDTDQLAELVGNFGIKILRNIIAAEDTMRSNITHLLFELEVERARHKGAEARSAQIVENINNCMKTLEERKECRNQSCRADFNCYIEQRGQAFEPLFVLRCAECRCRH
;
A
#
# COMPACT_ATOMS: atom_id res chain seq x y z
N MET A 1 3.69 41.83 -4.15
CA MET A 1 2.96 42.61 -3.10
C MET A 1 2.17 43.75 -3.71
N VAL A 2 2.81 44.71 -4.40
CA VAL A 2 2.08 45.85 -5.00
C VAL A 2 0.99 45.37 -5.96
N GLU A 3 1.32 44.43 -6.86
CA GLU A 3 0.34 43.81 -7.77
C GLU A 3 -0.89 43.26 -7.02
N PHE A 4 -0.68 42.43 -5.98
CA PHE A 4 -1.76 41.90 -5.14
C PHE A 4 -2.64 42.97 -4.50
N LEU A 5 -2.07 44.10 -4.07
CA LEU A 5 -2.86 45.20 -3.50
C LEU A 5 -3.76 45.87 -4.53
N TYR A 6 -3.45 45.78 -5.83
CA TYR A 6 -4.24 46.36 -6.92
C TYR A 6 -5.18 45.35 -7.58
N THR A 7 -4.78 44.09 -7.71
CA THR A 7 -5.50 43.07 -8.50
C THR A 7 -6.10 41.95 -7.65
N GLY A 8 -5.71 41.84 -6.37
CA GLY A 8 -6.03 40.70 -5.52
C GLY A 8 -5.26 39.41 -5.88
N ASP A 9 -4.33 39.48 -6.84
CA ASP A 9 -3.50 38.34 -7.25
C ASP A 9 -2.04 38.78 -7.49
N TYR A 10 -1.11 37.83 -7.58
CA TYR A 10 0.28 38.12 -7.92
C TYR A 10 0.86 37.05 -8.85
N GLY A 11 1.83 37.44 -9.68
CA GLY A 11 2.46 36.50 -10.62
C GLY A 11 1.53 36.14 -11.79
N SER A 12 0.55 36.99 -12.10
CA SER A 12 -0.15 36.92 -13.38
C SER A 12 0.81 37.39 -14.48
N PRO A 13 0.79 36.79 -15.68
CA PRO A 13 1.68 37.14 -16.78
C PRO A 13 1.26 38.48 -17.41
N LEU A 14 1.40 39.58 -16.67
CA LEU A 14 1.22 40.93 -17.20
C LEU A 14 2.53 41.48 -17.79
N HIS A 15 3.38 40.60 -18.32
CA HIS A 15 4.54 40.97 -19.11
C HIS A 15 4.62 40.28 -20.48
N GLU A 16 3.48 39.87 -21.04
CA GLU A 16 3.36 39.55 -22.47
C GLU A 16 2.12 40.23 -23.06
N ALA A 17 2.15 41.55 -23.13
CA ALA A 17 1.36 42.30 -24.09
C ALA A 17 2.31 42.93 -25.11
N GLN A 18 3.01 42.09 -25.86
CA GLN A 18 3.44 42.47 -27.19
C GLN A 18 3.37 41.25 -28.13
N GLU A 19 2.32 41.32 -28.95
CA GLU A 19 1.95 40.50 -30.09
C GLU A 19 3.12 39.75 -30.76
N THR A 20 3.02 38.42 -30.84
CA THR A 20 2.88 37.71 -32.13
C THR A 20 2.48 36.25 -31.92
N ASN A 21 1.50 35.83 -32.71
CA ASN A 21 0.97 34.47 -32.93
C ASN A 21 2.01 33.34 -32.85
N ASP A 22 1.76 32.30 -32.04
CA ASP A 22 1.38 30.97 -32.56
C ASP A 22 0.95 30.02 -31.42
N ALA A 23 -0.05 29.20 -31.70
CA ALA A 23 -0.61 28.23 -30.77
C ALA A 23 0.13 26.88 -30.87
N SER A 24 0.77 26.43 -29.80
CA SER A 24 0.41 25.16 -29.13
C SER A 24 1.40 24.78 -28.01
N VAL A 25 0.87 24.85 -26.79
CA VAL A 25 1.11 23.94 -25.66
C VAL A 25 2.58 23.66 -25.31
N ALA A 26 3.26 24.67 -24.77
CA ALA A 26 4.29 24.44 -23.76
C ALA A 26 3.59 24.37 -22.40
N GLY A 27 3.52 23.17 -21.82
CA GLY A 27 3.10 23.02 -20.43
C GLY A 27 3.98 23.92 -19.55
N SER A 28 3.36 24.74 -18.71
CA SER A 28 4.06 25.54 -17.72
C SER A 28 4.83 24.60 -16.81
N THR A 29 6.11 24.42 -17.10
CA THR A 29 7.06 23.83 -16.18
C THR A 29 7.19 24.84 -15.05
N ALA A 30 6.52 24.57 -13.93
CA ALA A 30 6.72 25.32 -12.71
C ALA A 30 8.23 25.30 -12.43
N SER A 31 8.87 26.45 -12.60
CA SER A 31 10.31 26.55 -12.48
C SER A 31 10.65 26.50 -10.99
N ASP A 32 11.85 26.02 -10.65
CA ASP A 32 12.30 25.97 -9.25
C ASP A 32 12.25 27.38 -8.59
N ASP A 33 12.28 28.45 -9.39
CA ASP A 33 12.09 29.84 -8.98
C ASP A 33 10.65 30.15 -8.49
N ASP A 34 9.63 29.43 -8.96
CA ASP A 34 8.22 29.66 -8.58
C ASP A 34 7.98 29.31 -7.10
N LEU A 35 8.63 28.25 -6.60
CA LEU A 35 8.51 27.83 -5.20
C LEU A 35 9.11 28.86 -4.24
N LEU A 36 10.33 29.33 -4.52
CA LEU A 36 10.99 30.35 -3.69
C LEU A 36 10.23 31.67 -3.74
N GLN A 37 9.72 32.06 -4.90
CA GLN A 37 8.92 33.27 -5.05
C GLN A 37 7.66 33.27 -4.17
N HIS A 38 6.96 32.13 -4.10
CA HIS A 38 5.78 31.99 -3.23
C HIS A 38 6.15 32.02 -1.74
N VAL A 39 7.29 31.42 -1.34
CA VAL A 39 7.80 31.52 0.04
C VAL A 39 8.13 32.97 0.40
N TYR A 40 8.78 33.72 -0.50
CA TYR A 40 9.07 35.14 -0.26
C TYR A 40 7.80 35.97 -0.11
N LEU A 41 6.81 35.76 -0.97
CA LEU A 41 5.54 36.48 -0.88
C LEU A 41 4.76 36.14 0.38
N ASN A 42 4.83 34.89 0.85
CA ASN A 42 4.29 34.51 2.15
C ASN A 42 5.03 35.22 3.29
N SER A 43 6.37 35.28 3.28
CA SER A 43 7.14 35.98 4.32
C SER A 43 6.81 37.48 4.39
N ILE A 44 6.59 38.12 3.23
CA ILE A 44 6.17 39.53 3.15
C ILE A 44 4.75 39.66 3.72
N ALA A 45 3.84 38.74 3.37
CA ALA A 45 2.48 38.73 3.89
C ALA A 45 2.44 38.58 5.41
N ASP A 46 3.29 37.70 5.95
CA ASP A 46 3.43 37.47 7.39
C ASP A 46 3.99 38.72 8.09
N TYR A 47 5.06 39.32 7.55
CA TYR A 47 5.66 40.53 8.10
C TYR A 47 4.69 41.73 8.16
N TYR A 48 3.87 41.93 7.12
CA TYR A 48 2.89 43.03 7.06
C TYR A 48 1.49 42.63 7.58
N GLY A 49 1.28 41.39 8.03
CA GLY A 49 -0.01 40.90 8.55
C GLY A 49 -1.13 40.80 7.49
N ILE A 50 -0.80 40.61 6.21
CA ILE A 50 -1.76 40.54 5.10
C ILE A 50 -2.25 39.09 4.92
N LYS A 51 -3.28 38.70 5.69
CA LYS A 51 -3.80 37.32 5.71
C LYS A 51 -4.18 36.76 4.34
N ALA A 52 -4.89 37.54 3.52
CA ALA A 52 -5.32 37.09 2.20
C ALA A 52 -4.14 36.77 1.26
N LEU A 53 -3.04 37.52 1.36
CA LEU A 53 -1.81 37.24 0.60
C LEU A 53 -1.09 36.01 1.13
N ALA A 54 -1.10 35.79 2.45
CA ALA A 54 -0.51 34.61 3.08
C ALA A 54 -1.25 33.33 2.66
N GLU A 55 -2.59 33.37 2.60
CA GLU A 55 -3.42 32.25 2.13
C GLU A 55 -3.25 31.99 0.63
N LEU A 56 -3.26 33.04 -0.19
CA LEU A 56 -3.06 32.92 -1.63
C LEU A 56 -1.68 32.35 -1.96
N SER A 57 -0.64 32.83 -1.28
CA SER A 57 0.72 32.33 -1.49
C SER A 57 0.92 30.89 -1.06
N LYS A 58 0.26 30.50 0.03
CA LYS A 58 0.21 29.10 0.46
C LYS A 58 -0.48 28.21 -0.57
N ALA A 59 -1.64 28.62 -1.10
CA ALA A 59 -2.37 27.85 -2.10
C ALA A 59 -1.54 27.68 -3.40
N LYS A 60 -0.90 28.75 -3.87
CA LYS A 60 -0.02 28.69 -5.05
C LYS A 60 1.24 27.85 -4.79
N LEU A 61 1.83 27.93 -3.60
CA LEU A 61 2.97 27.09 -3.22
C LEU A 61 2.59 25.60 -3.19
N GLN A 62 1.41 25.28 -2.66
CA GLN A 62 0.92 23.91 -2.64
C GLN A 62 0.79 23.35 -4.06
N GLN A 63 0.15 24.11 -4.96
CA GLN A 63 0.00 23.73 -6.36
C GLN A 63 1.35 23.60 -7.07
N ALA A 64 2.30 24.51 -6.82
CA ALA A 64 3.65 24.43 -7.37
C ALA A 64 4.41 23.22 -6.82
N SER A 65 4.24 22.87 -5.53
CA SER A 65 4.92 21.73 -4.89
C SER A 65 4.47 20.37 -5.42
N GLU A 66 3.21 20.26 -5.84
CA GLU A 66 2.65 19.05 -6.47
C GLU A 66 3.13 18.88 -7.91
N ASN A 67 3.39 20.00 -8.61
CA ASN A 67 3.86 20.03 -10.00
C ASN A 67 5.38 20.15 -10.13
N ALA A 68 6.11 20.33 -9.02
CA ALA A 68 7.54 20.52 -9.03
C ALA A 68 8.25 19.27 -9.59
N SER A 69 8.92 19.45 -10.72
CA SER A 69 9.75 18.41 -11.35
C SER A 69 10.97 18.07 -10.50
N THR A 70 11.50 19.06 -9.75
CA THR A 70 12.74 18.95 -8.99
C THR A 70 12.49 18.87 -7.49
N LYS A 71 12.74 17.71 -6.90
CA LYS A 71 12.59 17.48 -5.45
C LYS A 71 13.56 18.30 -4.59
N ALA A 72 14.70 18.73 -5.15
CA ALA A 72 15.65 19.59 -4.44
C ALA A 72 15.07 20.98 -4.15
N ALA A 73 14.33 21.57 -5.10
CA ALA A 73 13.72 22.88 -4.96
C ALA A 73 12.72 22.97 -3.80
N LEU A 74 12.01 21.87 -3.52
CA LEU A 74 11.12 21.77 -2.36
C LEU A 74 11.88 21.87 -1.03
N LEU A 75 13.06 21.26 -0.95
CA LEU A 75 13.88 21.31 0.27
C LEU A 75 14.50 22.70 0.45
N ASP A 76 14.92 23.35 -0.63
CA ASP A 76 15.42 24.72 -0.59
C ASP A 76 14.32 25.71 -0.18
N ALA A 77 13.10 25.53 -0.71
CA ALA A 77 11.92 26.28 -0.27
C ALA A 77 11.59 26.05 1.22
N ALA A 78 11.72 24.81 1.72
CA ALA A 78 11.54 24.50 3.14
C ALA A 78 12.58 25.17 4.04
N LYS A 79 13.86 25.16 3.63
CA LYS A 79 14.94 25.88 4.34
C LYS A 79 14.66 27.37 4.40
N GLU A 80 14.27 27.96 3.26
CA GLU A 80 13.99 29.39 3.18
C GLU A 80 12.77 29.79 4.00
N ALA A 81 11.71 28.97 3.98
CA ALA A 81 10.50 29.22 4.76
C ALA A 81 10.77 29.19 6.28
N LEU A 82 11.61 28.26 6.74
CA LEU A 82 12.00 28.17 8.15
C LEU A 82 12.83 29.39 8.61
N GLY A 83 13.64 29.96 7.71
CA GLY A 83 14.45 31.15 8.01
C GLY A 83 13.69 32.47 7.95
N ARG A 84 12.57 32.55 7.19
CA ARG A 84 11.96 33.84 6.82
C ARG A 84 10.51 34.06 7.20
N THR A 85 9.71 33.01 7.36
CA THR A 85 8.30 33.15 7.72
C THR A 85 8.04 32.55 9.10
N GLY A 86 7.21 33.21 9.89
CA GLY A 86 6.64 32.68 11.13
C GLY A 86 5.38 31.85 10.89
N ASP A 87 4.95 31.69 9.63
CA ASP A 87 3.76 30.93 9.25
C ASP A 87 3.96 29.42 9.51
N THR A 88 3.61 29.00 10.72
CA THR A 88 3.65 27.59 11.16
C THR A 88 2.83 26.65 10.29
N THR A 89 1.77 27.16 9.65
CA THR A 89 0.95 26.34 8.74
C THR A 89 1.66 26.11 7.41
N LEU A 90 2.46 27.07 6.95
CA LEU A 90 3.36 26.86 5.81
C LEU A 90 4.46 25.86 6.16
N HIS A 91 5.06 25.98 7.36
CA HIS A 91 6.07 25.03 7.84
C HIS A 91 5.53 23.61 7.88
N THR A 92 4.30 23.43 8.36
CA THR A 92 3.64 22.11 8.42
C THR A 92 3.43 21.53 7.03
N MET A 93 2.92 22.33 6.08
CA MET A 93 2.73 21.89 4.70
C MET A 93 4.05 21.45 4.05
N LEU A 94 5.11 22.26 4.18
CA LEU A 94 6.42 21.94 3.62
C LEU A 94 7.02 20.71 4.30
N ALA A 95 6.89 20.57 5.62
CA ALA A 95 7.33 19.37 6.33
C ALA A 95 6.62 18.10 5.82
N GLU A 96 5.30 18.14 5.60
CA GLU A 96 4.56 17.01 5.03
C GLU A 96 5.01 16.69 3.60
N ALA A 97 5.20 17.70 2.76
CA ALA A 97 5.66 17.53 1.39
C ALA A 97 7.08 16.95 1.33
N THR A 98 8.00 17.42 2.18
CA THR A 98 9.36 16.89 2.32
C THR A 98 9.35 15.47 2.88
N ALA A 99 8.51 15.18 3.88
CA ALA A 99 8.41 13.86 4.50
C ALA A 99 8.03 12.75 3.51
N LYS A 100 7.16 13.06 2.53
CA LYS A 100 6.81 12.11 1.45
C LYS A 100 8.03 11.63 0.65
N ASN A 101 9.08 12.44 0.55
CA ASN A 101 10.29 12.14 -0.20
C ASN A 101 11.52 11.89 0.71
N ILE A 102 11.31 11.70 2.02
CA ILE A 102 12.39 11.65 3.03
C ILE A 102 13.46 10.61 2.75
N ARG A 103 13.07 9.45 2.19
CA ARG A 103 14.01 8.38 1.80
C ARG A 103 15.07 8.88 0.82
N GLN A 104 14.65 9.64 -0.19
CA GLN A 104 15.54 10.15 -1.23
C GLN A 104 16.47 11.24 -0.70
N TYR A 105 15.97 12.11 0.17
CA TYR A 105 16.78 13.16 0.79
C TYR A 105 17.82 12.63 1.79
N LEU A 106 17.58 11.45 2.37
CA LEU A 106 18.56 10.79 3.24
C LEU A 106 19.68 10.11 2.46
N ASP A 107 19.49 9.84 1.17
CA ASP A 107 20.53 9.29 0.29
C ASP A 107 21.46 10.39 -0.25
N THR A 108 20.96 11.63 -0.38
CA THR A 108 21.71 12.77 -0.93
C THR A 108 22.32 13.68 0.13
N ASP A 109 22.21 13.33 1.42
CA ASP A 109 22.65 14.13 2.59
C ASP A 109 22.11 15.58 2.64
N GLN A 110 21.17 15.96 1.76
CA GLN A 110 20.64 17.32 1.65
C GLN A 110 19.88 17.79 2.90
N LEU A 111 19.36 16.85 3.70
CA LEU A 111 18.70 17.09 4.98
C LEU A 111 19.65 17.50 6.11
N ALA A 112 20.98 17.37 5.92
CA ALA A 112 21.95 17.53 7.00
C ALA A 112 21.98 18.97 7.53
N GLU A 113 21.79 19.94 6.65
CA GLU A 113 21.72 21.36 7.00
C GLU A 113 20.47 21.70 7.82
N LEU A 114 19.38 20.93 7.66
CA LEU A 114 18.11 21.20 8.32
C LEU A 114 17.98 20.52 9.69
N VAL A 115 18.34 19.23 9.74
CA VAL A 115 18.07 18.37 10.93
C VAL A 115 19.37 18.00 11.67
N GLY A 116 20.52 18.29 11.07
CA GLY A 116 21.82 17.87 11.56
C GLY A 116 22.10 16.37 11.37
N ASN A 117 23.37 16.01 11.51
CA ASN A 117 23.83 14.62 11.37
C ASN A 117 23.20 13.66 12.38
N PHE A 118 22.87 14.13 13.57
CA PHE A 118 22.18 13.33 14.58
C PHE A 118 20.74 13.00 14.16
N GLY A 119 20.00 13.99 13.66
CA GLY A 119 18.64 13.82 13.14
C GLY A 119 18.61 12.85 11.95
N ILE A 120 19.55 12.97 11.01
CA ILE A 120 19.70 12.02 9.90
C ILE A 120 19.87 10.59 10.39
N LYS A 121 20.72 10.35 11.40
CA LYS A 121 20.93 9.00 11.95
C LYS A 121 19.65 8.42 12.56
N ILE A 122 18.88 9.24 13.29
CA ILE A 122 17.58 8.82 13.83
C ILE A 122 16.63 8.45 12.69
N LEU A 123 16.50 9.30 11.67
CA LEU A 123 15.62 9.07 10.53
C LEU A 123 16.00 7.81 9.75
N ARG A 124 17.29 7.58 9.50
CA ARG A 124 17.79 6.35 8.88
C ARG A 124 17.44 5.10 9.69
N ASN A 125 17.58 5.15 11.02
CA ASN A 125 17.22 4.03 11.88
C ASN A 125 15.71 3.75 11.87
N ILE A 126 14.88 4.79 11.85
CA ILE A 126 13.41 4.64 11.77
C ILE A 126 13.03 3.99 10.43
N ILE A 127 13.61 4.42 9.31
CA ILE A 127 13.34 3.84 8.00
C ILE A 127 13.81 2.38 7.93
N ALA A 128 14.98 2.06 8.47
CA ALA A 128 15.47 0.68 8.53
C ALA A 128 14.56 -0.22 9.38
N ALA A 129 14.03 0.31 10.49
CA ALA A 129 13.04 -0.40 11.31
C ALA A 129 11.72 -0.60 10.55
N GLU A 130 11.25 0.42 9.82
CA GLU A 130 10.05 0.34 8.98
C GLU A 130 10.20 -0.72 7.87
N ASP A 131 11.36 -0.75 7.20
CA ASP A 131 11.66 -1.71 6.14
C ASP A 131 11.73 -3.14 6.68
N THR A 132 12.30 -3.32 7.87
CA THR A 132 12.31 -4.61 8.57
C THR A 132 10.89 -5.06 8.90
N MET A 133 10.05 -4.17 9.43
CA MET A 133 8.64 -4.49 9.70
C MET A 133 7.88 -4.84 8.43
N ARG A 134 8.09 -4.09 7.35
CA ARG A 134 7.45 -4.33 6.05
C ARG A 134 7.85 -5.69 5.47
N SER A 135 9.12 -6.06 5.58
CA SER A 135 9.62 -7.38 5.17
C SER A 135 8.97 -8.49 5.99
N ASN A 136 8.89 -8.35 7.32
CA ASN A 136 8.25 -9.30 8.21
C ASN A 136 6.75 -9.48 7.89
N ILE A 137 6.04 -8.38 7.63
CA ILE A 137 4.62 -8.44 7.23
C ILE A 137 4.48 -9.24 5.93
N THR A 138 5.34 -8.98 4.93
CA THR A 138 5.30 -9.69 3.65
C THR A 138 5.57 -11.18 3.83
N HIS A 139 6.54 -11.53 4.68
CA HIS A 139 6.86 -12.92 5.02
C HIS A 139 5.67 -13.61 5.70
N LEU A 140 5.09 -12.98 6.72
CA LEU A 140 3.94 -13.52 7.46
C LEU A 140 2.71 -13.72 6.56
N LEU A 141 2.48 -12.81 5.60
CA LEU A 141 1.40 -12.97 4.62
C LEU A 141 1.62 -14.20 3.73
N PHE A 142 2.86 -14.44 3.31
CA PHE A 142 3.20 -15.63 2.53
C PHE A 142 3.00 -16.92 3.35
N GLU A 143 3.50 -16.95 4.60
CA GLU A 143 3.31 -18.09 5.49
C GLU A 143 1.83 -18.37 5.77
N LEU A 144 1.04 -17.32 5.98
CA LEU A 144 -0.41 -17.44 6.18
C LEU A 144 -1.10 -18.07 4.97
N GLU A 145 -0.71 -17.70 3.75
CA GLU A 145 -1.30 -18.28 2.54
C GLU A 145 -0.93 -19.76 2.38
N VAL A 146 0.32 -20.12 2.67
CA VAL A 146 0.77 -21.52 2.68
C VAL A 146 -0.02 -22.34 3.71
N GLU A 147 -0.18 -21.84 4.93
CA GLU A 147 -0.96 -22.52 5.96
C GLU A 147 -2.44 -22.62 5.61
N ARG A 148 -3.03 -21.58 5.02
CA ARG A 148 -4.41 -21.64 4.52
C ARG A 148 -4.59 -22.70 3.45
N ALA A 149 -3.65 -22.83 2.51
CA ALA A 149 -3.68 -23.87 1.49
C ALA A 149 -3.58 -25.27 2.12
N ARG A 150 -2.70 -25.45 3.11
CA ARG A 150 -2.58 -26.70 3.87
C ARG A 150 -3.89 -27.05 4.60
N HIS A 151 -4.48 -26.08 5.29
CA HIS A 151 -5.73 -26.26 6.03
C HIS A 151 -6.89 -26.62 5.08
N LYS A 152 -7.08 -25.88 3.99
CA LYS A 152 -8.11 -26.18 2.98
C LYS A 152 -7.91 -27.57 2.38
N GLY A 153 -6.67 -27.96 2.10
CA GLY A 153 -6.37 -29.31 1.62
C GLY A 153 -6.72 -30.38 2.66
N ALA A 154 -6.44 -30.14 3.93
CA ALA A 154 -6.80 -31.07 5.02
C ALA A 154 -8.31 -31.18 5.22
N GLU A 155 -9.04 -30.06 5.16
CA GLU A 155 -10.49 -30.01 5.24
C GLU A 155 -11.15 -30.77 4.09
N ALA A 156 -10.70 -30.54 2.85
CA ALA A 156 -11.21 -31.26 1.68
C ALA A 156 -11.00 -32.78 1.80
N ARG A 157 -9.82 -33.20 2.25
CA ARG A 157 -9.54 -34.62 2.52
C ARG A 157 -10.44 -35.20 3.61
N SER A 158 -10.61 -34.47 4.71
CA SER A 158 -11.49 -34.88 5.80
C SER A 158 -12.94 -35.03 5.33
N ALA A 159 -13.43 -34.08 4.53
CA ALA A 159 -14.77 -34.14 3.95
C ALA A 159 -14.96 -35.37 3.05
N GLN A 160 -13.97 -35.66 2.20
CA GLN A 160 -14.00 -36.84 1.31
C GLN A 160 -13.99 -38.16 2.11
N ILE A 161 -13.25 -38.24 3.21
CA ILE A 161 -13.26 -39.42 4.09
C ILE A 161 -14.64 -39.63 4.71
N VAL A 162 -15.24 -38.55 5.24
CA VAL A 162 -16.59 -38.60 5.83
C VAL A 162 -17.61 -39.03 4.79
N GLU A 163 -17.54 -38.50 3.57
CA GLU A 163 -18.41 -38.89 2.46
C GLU A 163 -18.25 -40.37 2.08
N ASN A 164 -17.02 -40.87 1.96
CA ASN A 164 -16.74 -42.28 1.67
C ASN A 164 -17.33 -43.22 2.73
N ILE A 165 -17.20 -42.86 4.02
CA ILE A 165 -17.76 -43.65 5.12
C ILE A 165 -19.28 -43.60 5.08
N ASN A 166 -19.89 -42.43 4.87
CA ASN A 166 -21.34 -42.28 4.75
C ASN A 166 -21.91 -43.12 3.60
N ASN A 167 -21.20 -43.20 2.46
CA ASN A 167 -21.58 -44.08 1.35
C ASN A 167 -21.54 -45.56 1.74
N CYS A 168 -20.55 -45.98 2.53
CA CYS A 168 -20.49 -47.34 3.07
C CYS A 168 -21.66 -47.62 4.02
N MET A 169 -21.98 -46.68 4.92
CA MET A 169 -23.10 -46.79 5.85
C MET A 169 -24.44 -46.87 5.12
N LYS A 170 -24.65 -46.03 4.11
CA LYS A 170 -25.85 -46.07 3.27
C LYS A 170 -26.00 -47.42 2.56
N THR A 171 -24.89 -47.98 2.06
CA THR A 171 -24.90 -49.31 1.42
C THR A 171 -25.24 -50.42 2.42
N LEU A 172 -24.79 -50.30 3.68
CA LEU A 172 -25.17 -51.19 4.78
C LEU A 172 -26.66 -51.12 5.11
N GLU A 173 -27.26 -49.94 5.08
CA GLU A 173 -28.70 -49.76 5.35
C GLU A 173 -29.58 -50.30 4.20
N GLU A 174 -29.16 -50.10 2.95
CA GLU A 174 -29.96 -50.47 1.77
C GLU A 174 -29.91 -51.98 1.44
N ARG A 175 -28.88 -52.71 1.87
CA ARG A 175 -28.67 -54.12 1.49
C ARG A 175 -28.71 -55.05 2.69
N LYS A 176 -29.46 -56.15 2.54
CA LYS A 176 -29.60 -57.20 3.57
C LYS A 176 -28.82 -58.48 3.26
N GLU A 177 -28.21 -58.59 2.07
CA GLU A 177 -27.52 -59.80 1.58
C GLU A 177 -26.32 -59.44 0.68
N CYS A 178 -25.25 -60.26 0.61
CA CYS A 178 -24.13 -59.97 -0.31
C CYS A 178 -24.63 -60.09 -1.76
N ARG A 179 -24.32 -59.04 -2.55
CA ARG A 179 -24.46 -58.96 -4.02
C ARG A 179 -23.96 -60.20 -4.78
N ASN A 180 -22.96 -60.91 -4.25
CA ASN A 180 -22.48 -62.16 -4.83
C ASN A 180 -23.54 -63.26 -4.59
N GLN A 181 -24.26 -63.62 -5.66
CA GLN A 181 -25.32 -64.63 -5.65
C GLN A 181 -24.85 -66.02 -5.22
N SER A 182 -23.53 -66.27 -5.27
CA SER A 182 -22.89 -67.51 -4.81
C SER A 182 -22.64 -67.53 -3.31
N CYS A 183 -22.59 -66.38 -2.64
CA CYS A 183 -22.29 -66.27 -1.22
C CYS A 183 -23.55 -66.43 -0.37
N ARG A 184 -24.63 -65.70 -0.73
CA ARG A 184 -25.94 -65.69 -0.02
C ARG A 184 -25.89 -65.56 1.50
N ALA A 185 -24.77 -65.09 2.05
CA ALA A 185 -24.64 -64.88 3.48
C ALA A 185 -25.47 -63.68 3.90
N ASP A 186 -26.03 -63.74 5.11
CA ASP A 186 -26.53 -62.56 5.82
C ASP A 186 -25.45 -61.48 5.79
N PHE A 187 -25.84 -60.21 5.63
CA PHE A 187 -24.93 -59.09 5.32
C PHE A 187 -23.99 -58.71 6.48
N ASN A 188 -23.09 -59.62 6.82
CA ASN A 188 -21.95 -59.42 7.70
C ASN A 188 -20.84 -58.82 6.85
N CYS A 189 -20.69 -57.50 6.93
CA CYS A 189 -19.69 -56.73 6.20
C CYS A 189 -18.71 -56.03 7.14
N TYR A 190 -17.53 -55.70 6.61
CA TYR A 190 -16.54 -54.86 7.27
C TYR A 190 -16.05 -53.77 6.31
N ILE A 191 -15.60 -52.65 6.88
CA ILE A 191 -14.99 -51.56 6.10
C ILE A 191 -13.49 -51.84 5.99
N GLU A 192 -12.99 -51.93 4.77
CA GLU A 192 -11.57 -52.03 4.48
C GLU A 192 -11.04 -50.66 4.05
N GLN A 193 -9.96 -50.21 4.70
CA GLN A 193 -9.21 -49.04 4.25
C GLN A 193 -8.24 -49.45 3.13
N ARG A 194 -8.30 -48.73 2.02
CA ARG A 194 -7.40 -48.84 0.86
C ARG A 194 -6.82 -47.46 0.52
N GLY A 195 -5.89 -47.41 -0.42
CA GLY A 195 -5.28 -46.17 -0.86
C GLY A 195 -4.06 -45.77 -0.04
N GLN A 196 -3.62 -44.53 -0.21
CA GLN A 196 -2.43 -43.99 0.47
C GLN A 196 -2.83 -43.42 1.83
N ALA A 197 -1.86 -43.33 2.76
CA ALA A 197 -2.13 -42.81 4.11
C ALA A 197 -2.70 -41.38 4.11
N PHE A 198 -2.38 -40.59 3.08
CA PHE A 198 -2.87 -39.23 2.89
C PHE A 198 -4.11 -39.11 2.00
N GLU A 199 -4.59 -40.21 1.41
CA GLU A 199 -5.85 -40.26 0.65
C GLU A 199 -6.49 -41.66 0.82
N PRO A 200 -7.02 -41.95 2.03
CA PRO A 200 -7.60 -43.25 2.32
C PRO A 200 -8.99 -43.39 1.69
N LEU A 201 -9.20 -44.51 1.02
CA LEU A 201 -10.46 -44.94 0.45
C LEU A 201 -11.06 -46.04 1.31
N PHE A 202 -12.30 -45.84 1.77
CA PHE A 202 -13.01 -46.83 2.56
C PHE A 202 -13.98 -47.59 1.66
N VAL A 203 -13.90 -48.93 1.70
CA VAL A 203 -14.70 -49.80 0.85
C VAL A 203 -15.36 -50.88 1.70
N LEU A 204 -16.66 -51.07 1.49
CA LEU A 204 -17.40 -52.12 2.17
C LEU A 204 -17.15 -53.49 1.52
N ARG A 205 -16.82 -54.50 2.34
CA ARG A 205 -16.64 -55.88 1.89
C ARG A 205 -17.45 -56.86 2.71
N CYS A 206 -17.96 -57.91 2.06
CA CYS A 206 -18.52 -59.06 2.78
C CYS A 206 -17.43 -59.82 3.55
N ALA A 207 -17.74 -60.21 4.78
CA ALA A 207 -16.85 -61.00 5.63
C ALA A 207 -16.56 -62.38 5.04
N GLU A 208 -17.56 -63.02 4.43
CA GLU A 208 -17.48 -64.40 3.92
C GLU A 208 -16.71 -64.50 2.60
N CYS A 209 -17.19 -63.84 1.55
CA CYS A 209 -16.60 -63.97 0.22
C CYS A 209 -15.72 -62.79 -0.22
N ARG A 210 -15.54 -61.78 0.64
CA ARG A 210 -14.75 -60.57 0.36
C ARG A 210 -15.21 -59.77 -0.88
N CYS A 211 -16.43 -60.03 -1.36
CA CYS A 211 -17.10 -59.28 -2.43
C CYS A 211 -17.13 -57.79 -2.06
N ARG A 212 -16.78 -56.90 -3.00
CA ARG A 212 -16.93 -55.44 -2.82
C ARG A 212 -18.40 -55.07 -2.97
N HIS A 213 -18.90 -54.21 -2.08
CA HIS A 213 -20.26 -53.71 -2.13
C HIS A 213 -20.39 -52.29 -2.60
#